data_AF-A0A959FUB5-F1
#
_entry.id   AF-A0A959FUB5-F1
#
_cell.length_a   1.000
_cell.length_b   1.000
_cell.length_c   1.000
_cell.angle_alpha   90.00
_cell.angle_beta   90.00
_cell.angle_gamma   90.00
#
_symmetry.space_group_name_H-M   'P 1'
#
loop_
_entity.id
_entity.type
_entity.pdbx_description
1 polymer ?
#
loop_
_entity_poly.entity_id
_entity_poly.type
_entity_poly.pdbx_seq_one_letter_code
_entity_poly.pdbx_strand_id
1 'polypeptide(L)'
;MRTPMDDSLKSIDQHLLQAYQNTSYRIFEPPLTIRIGQPHPALDQWLRSSGHSTWTYLTAYNPGSQLLSDAENEQAQQKLVHW
;
A
#
# COMPACT_ATOMS: atom_id res chain seq x y z
N MET A 1 -15.47 20.62 -22.14
CA MET A 1 -14.90 19.47 -22.87
C MET A 1 -14.38 18.50 -21.83
N ARG A 2 -15.09 17.39 -21.55
CA ARG A 2 -14.62 16.36 -20.62
C ARG A 2 -13.61 15.50 -21.38
N THR A 3 -12.38 15.40 -20.90
CA THR A 3 -11.43 14.40 -21.36
C THR A 3 -12.11 13.03 -21.21
N PRO A 4 -12.09 12.14 -22.23
CA PRO A 4 -12.46 10.76 -21.98
C PRO A 4 -11.50 10.25 -20.91
N MET A 5 -12.02 9.82 -19.76
CA MET A 5 -11.22 8.99 -18.87
C MET A 5 -10.76 7.82 -19.73
N ASP A 6 -9.45 7.72 -19.86
CA ASP A 6 -8.75 6.69 -20.59
C ASP A 6 -9.28 5.30 -20.20
N ASP A 7 -9.83 4.57 -21.17
CA ASP A 7 -10.25 3.16 -21.08
C ASP A 7 -9.04 2.22 -20.82
N SER A 8 -7.82 2.74 -20.63
CA SER A 8 -6.59 1.99 -20.33
C SER A 8 -6.57 1.29 -18.99
N LEU A 9 -7.52 1.56 -18.09
CA LEU A 9 -7.79 0.71 -16.94
C LEU A 9 -8.57 -0.52 -17.42
N LYS A 10 -7.91 -1.36 -18.24
CA LYS A 10 -8.27 -2.78 -18.40
C LYS A 10 -8.72 -3.27 -17.03
N SER A 11 -9.95 -3.80 -16.95
CA SER A 11 -10.57 -4.11 -15.66
C SER A 11 -9.55 -4.84 -14.80
N ILE A 12 -9.18 -4.26 -13.65
CA ILE A 12 -8.28 -4.93 -12.72
C ILE A 12 -8.86 -6.31 -12.45
N ASP A 13 -8.00 -7.34 -12.51
CA ASP A 13 -8.41 -8.69 -12.18
C ASP A 13 -9.10 -8.65 -10.81
N GLN A 14 -10.33 -9.14 -10.74
CA GLN A 14 -11.14 -9.03 -9.52
C GLN A 14 -10.52 -9.83 -8.37
N HIS A 15 -9.85 -10.95 -8.65
CA HIS A 15 -9.10 -11.69 -7.64
C HIS A 15 -7.93 -10.87 -7.14
N LEU A 16 -7.23 -10.17 -8.03
CA LEU A 16 -6.14 -9.30 -7.65
C LEU A 16 -6.62 -8.14 -6.78
N LEU A 17 -7.68 -7.45 -7.18
CA LEU A 17 -8.29 -6.38 -6.39
C LEU A 17 -8.71 -6.87 -5.00
N GLN A 18 -9.36 -8.03 -4.92
CA GLN A 18 -9.75 -8.64 -3.65
C GLN A 18 -8.54 -9.00 -2.79
N ALA A 19 -7.45 -9.51 -3.39
CA ALA A 19 -6.21 -9.76 -2.66
C ALA A 19 -5.70 -8.46 -2.02
N TYR A 20 -5.59 -7.37 -2.79
CA TYR A 20 -5.16 -6.06 -2.28
C TYR A 20 -6.04 -5.51 -1.15
N GLN A 21 -7.36 -5.61 -1.29
CA GLN A 21 -8.32 -5.16 -0.25
C GLN A 21 -8.25 -6.04 1.02
N ASN A 22 -7.86 -7.30 0.86
CA ASN A 22 -7.70 -8.24 1.97
C ASN A 22 -6.32 -8.22 2.64
N THR A 23 -5.31 -7.64 1.98
CA THR A 23 -3.95 -7.50 2.52
C THR A 23 -3.90 -6.55 3.71
N SER A 24 -3.24 -7.00 4.78
CA SER A 24 -2.87 -6.19 5.93
C SER A 24 -1.48 -5.62 5.75
N TYR A 25 -1.35 -4.31 5.64
CA TYR A 25 -0.06 -3.63 5.54
C TYR A 25 0.37 -3.21 6.94
N ARG A 26 1.53 -3.70 7.37
CA ARG A 26 2.04 -3.52 8.73
C ARG A 26 3.12 -2.45 8.74
N ILE A 27 2.96 -1.48 9.64
CA ILE A 27 3.98 -0.51 10.01
C ILE A 27 4.50 -0.98 11.37
N PHE A 28 5.81 -1.08 11.53
CA PHE A 28 6.40 -1.53 12.80
C PHE A 28 6.68 -0.36 13.75
N GLU A 29 6.99 0.82 13.21
CA GLU A 29 7.30 2.02 13.97
C GLU A 29 6.62 3.24 13.33
N PRO A 30 5.48 3.72 13.89
CA PRO A 30 4.72 3.13 14.99
C PRO A 30 4.02 1.81 14.61
N PRO A 31 3.74 0.91 15.57
CA PRO A 31 3.06 -0.36 15.30
C PRO A 31 1.61 -0.11 14.90
N LEU A 32 1.31 -0.20 13.61
CA LEU A 32 -0.02 0.01 13.03
C LEU A 32 -0.28 -1.03 11.94
N THR A 33 -1.55 -1.32 11.67
CA THR A 33 -1.94 -2.19 10.54
C THR A 33 -3.06 -1.52 9.77
N ILE A 34 -2.78 -1.16 8.52
CA ILE A 34 -3.73 -0.49 7.62
C ILE A 34 -4.23 -1.47 6.57
N ARG A 35 -5.44 -1.20 6.06
CA ARG A 35 -6.07 -1.95 4.97
C ARG A 35 -6.67 -0.97 3.97
N ILE A 36 -6.64 -1.33 2.70
CA ILE A 36 -7.19 -0.50 1.63
C ILE A 36 -8.71 -0.34 1.85
N GLY A 37 -9.20 0.89 1.70
CA GLY A 37 -10.61 1.23 1.85
C GLY A 37 -11.13 1.27 3.29
N GLN A 38 -10.26 1.08 4.29
CA GLN A 38 -10.63 1.13 5.71
C GLN A 38 -10.03 2.37 6.39
N PRO A 39 -10.84 3.21 7.06
CA PRO A 39 -10.31 4.33 7.83
C PRO A 39 -9.49 3.82 9.02
N HIS A 40 -8.45 4.57 9.40
CA HIS A 40 -7.57 4.19 10.51
C HIS A 40 -7.42 5.37 11.49
N PRO A 41 -8.34 5.55 12.46
CA PRO A 41 -8.39 6.74 13.31
C PRO A 41 -7.09 7.08 14.05
N ALA A 42 -6.34 6.07 14.52
CA ALA A 42 -5.06 6.30 15.21
C ALA A 42 -3.97 6.82 14.25
N LEU A 43 -3.99 6.40 12.98
CA LEU A 43 -3.07 6.89 11.96
C LEU A 43 -3.47 8.31 11.56
N ASP A 44 -4.76 8.55 11.37
CA ASP A 44 -5.28 9.89 11.07
C ASP A 44 -4.93 10.90 12.17
N GLN A 45 -5.07 10.50 13.44
CA GLN A 45 -4.70 11.34 14.57
C GLN A 45 -3.19 11.60 14.61
N TRP A 46 -2.38 10.56 14.40
CA TRP A 46 -0.92 10.68 14.37
C TRP A 46 -0.48 11.65 13.26
N LEU A 47 -0.97 11.47 12.02
CA LEU A 47 -0.67 12.35 10.89
C LEU A 47 -1.07 13.81 11.16
N ARG A 48 -2.31 14.04 11.64
CA ARG A 48 -2.80 15.39 11.98
C ARG A 48 -1.97 16.03 13.08
N SER A 49 -1.56 15.27 14.09
CA SER A 49 -0.72 15.79 15.19
C SER A 49 0.65 16.28 14.69
N SER A 50 1.13 15.74 13.57
CA SER A 50 2.36 16.13 12.92
C SER A 50 2.15 17.10 11.73
N GLY A 51 0.93 17.60 11.54
CA GLY A 51 0.59 18.56 10.47
C GLY A 51 0.51 17.96 9.06
N HIS A 52 0.47 16.64 8.91
CA HIS A 52 0.36 15.97 7.61
C HIS A 52 -1.10 15.76 7.21
N SER A 53 -1.45 16.14 5.98
CA SER A 53 -2.78 15.93 5.40
C SER A 53 -2.83 14.79 4.38
N THR A 54 -1.66 14.37 3.88
CA THR A 54 -1.52 13.32 2.87
C THR A 54 -0.34 12.42 3.23
N TRP A 55 -0.44 11.15 2.87
CA TRP A 55 0.59 10.15 3.14
C TRP A 55 0.52 9.04 2.09
N THR A 56 1.59 8.25 2.00
CA THR A 56 1.65 7.05 1.17
C THR A 56 2.34 5.95 1.96
N TYR A 57 2.00 4.69 1.67
CA TYR A 57 2.69 3.51 2.19
C TYR A 57 3.46 2.87 1.06
N LEU A 58 4.78 2.81 1.17
CA LEU A 58 5.67 2.23 0.17
C LEU A 58 6.33 0.97 0.74
N THR A 59 6.21 -0.13 0.00
CA THR A 59 6.79 -1.43 0.40
C THR A 59 7.23 -2.21 -0.84
N ALA A 60 8.27 -3.02 -0.66
CA ALA A 60 8.70 -4.00 -1.64
C ALA A 60 8.10 -5.39 -1.40
N TYR A 61 7.35 -5.60 -0.29
CA TYR A 61 6.66 -6.85 0.06
C TYR A 61 5.41 -7.14 -0.79
N ASN A 62 5.35 -6.56 -1.99
CA ASN A 62 4.32 -6.83 -2.97
C ASN A 62 4.87 -6.61 -4.39
N PRO A 63 5.91 -7.35 -4.79
CA PRO A 63 6.64 -7.10 -6.03
C PRO A 63 5.78 -7.52 -7.23
N GLY A 64 5.14 -6.55 -7.87
CA GLY A 64 4.30 -6.79 -9.04
C GLY A 64 3.13 -7.76 -8.76
N SER A 65 2.65 -7.80 -7.52
CA SER A 65 1.59 -8.73 -7.09
C SER A 65 1.94 -10.22 -7.17
N GLN A 66 3.23 -10.55 -7.19
CA GLN A 66 3.69 -11.93 -7.14
C GLN A 66 3.89 -12.39 -5.70
N LEU A 67 3.46 -13.62 -5.40
CA LEU A 67 3.76 -14.26 -4.12
C LEU A 67 5.22 -14.70 -4.13
N LEU A 68 6.06 -14.02 -3.35
CA LEU A 68 7.46 -14.38 -3.12
C LEU A 68 7.67 -14.92 -1.71
N SER A 69 8.82 -15.54 -1.49
CA SER A 69 9.26 -15.93 -0.15
C SER A 69 9.57 -14.71 0.73
N ASP A 70 9.57 -14.90 2.05
CA ASP A 70 9.93 -13.86 3.01
C ASP A 70 11.34 -13.30 2.76
N ALA A 71 12.31 -14.18 2.43
CA ALA A 71 13.68 -13.79 2.15
C ALA A 71 13.81 -12.91 0.88
N GLU A 72 13.05 -13.21 -0.17
CA GLU A 72 13.02 -12.40 -1.40
C GLU A 72 12.40 -11.03 -1.12
N ASN A 73 11.31 -10.97 -0.35
CA ASN A 73 10.68 -9.71 0.02
C ASN A 73 11.60 -8.86 0.92
N GLU A 74 12.29 -9.48 1.88
CA GLU A 74 13.29 -8.80 2.72
C GLU A 74 14.41 -8.21 1.87
N GLN A 75 14.96 -8.97 0.92
CA GLN A 75 16.00 -8.49 0.03
C GLN A 75 15.50 -7.32 -0.84
N ALA A 76 14.27 -7.38 -1.34
CA ALA A 76 13.66 -6.30 -2.12
C ALA A 76 13.41 -5.05 -1.26
N GLN A 77 12.96 -5.22 -0.01
CA GLN A 77 12.74 -4.11 0.92
C GLN A 77 14.05 -3.45 1.33
N GLN A 78 15.10 -4.24 1.59
CA GLN A 78 16.43 -3.72 1.87
C GLN A 78 16.93 -2.83 0.74
N LYS A 79 16.70 -3.24 -0.52
CA LYS A 79 16.99 -2.35 -1.65
C LYS A 79 16.19 -1.07 -1.54
N LEU A 80 14.86 -1.14 -1.40
CA LEU A 80 13.97 0.03 -1.31
C LEU A 80 14.37 1.06 -0.25
N VAL A 81 14.77 0.63 0.95
CA VAL A 81 15.13 1.55 2.05
C VAL A 81 16.53 2.17 1.89
N HIS A 82 17.33 1.69 0.95
CA HIS A 82 18.66 2.20 0.64
C HIS A 82 18.70 2.99 -0.69
N TRP A 83 17.55 3.46 -1.17
CA TRP A 83 17.43 4.30 -2.38
C TRP A 83 17.84 5.74 -2.14
#